data_AF-A0AA37KQK9-F1
#
_entry.id   AF-A0AA37KQK9-F1
#
_cell.length_a   1.000
_cell.length_b   1.000
_cell.length_c   1.000
_cell.angle_alpha   90.00
_cell.angle_beta   90.00
_cell.angle_gamma   90.00
#
_symmetry.space_group_name_H-M   'P 1'
#
loop_
_entity.id
_entity.type
_entity.pdbx_description
1 polymer ?
#
loop_
_entity_poly.entity_id
_entity_poly.type
_entity_poly.pdbx_seq_one_letter_code
_entity_poly.pdbx_strand_id
1 'polypeptide(L)'
;MDAIQVADTINLIIETYPHYTQDDFKLFFNMAKKGMFGQIFGRMDGEVIMNWLTKYDIHRDTVGSAESIKEADKFKPLSQAQVNSGIYYSEYLEIKRRADAGDKEAKKMLMPP
;
A
#
# COMPACT_ATOMS: atom_id res chain seq x y z
N MET A 1 -30.27 -20.61 15.31
CA MET A 1 -29.24 -21.30 14.52
C MET A 1 -29.00 -22.63 15.18
N ASP A 2 -29.22 -23.72 14.46
CA ASP A 2 -28.94 -25.07 14.98
C ASP A 2 -27.44 -25.34 15.02
N ALA A 3 -26.98 -26.25 15.89
CA ALA A 3 -25.56 -26.54 16.06
C ALA A 3 -24.88 -26.99 14.76
N ILE A 4 -25.62 -27.70 13.90
CA ILE A 4 -25.16 -28.13 12.58
C ILE A 4 -24.90 -26.92 11.67
N GLN A 5 -25.86 -25.97 11.63
CA GLN A 5 -25.72 -24.76 10.82
C GLN A 5 -24.54 -23.88 11.27
N VAL A 6 -24.28 -23.84 12.58
CA VAL A 6 -23.10 -23.15 13.12
C VAL A 6 -21.83 -23.84 12.63
N ALA A 7 -21.75 -25.16 12.73
CA ALA A 7 -20.58 -25.92 12.28
C ALA A 7 -20.32 -25.75 10.78
N ASP A 8 -21.36 -25.82 9.95
CA ASP A 8 -21.26 -25.59 8.51
C ASP A 8 -20.76 -24.18 8.20
N THR A 9 -21.25 -23.18 8.92
CA THR A 9 -20.79 -21.79 8.76
C THR A 9 -19.33 -21.65 9.17
N ILE A 10 -18.91 -22.29 10.27
CA ILE A 10 -17.50 -22.27 10.71
C ILE A 10 -16.59 -22.89 9.65
N ASN A 11 -16.97 -24.04 9.09
CA ASN A 11 -16.20 -24.69 8.03
C ASN A 11 -16.10 -23.79 6.79
N LEU A 12 -17.20 -23.16 6.38
CA LEU A 12 -17.20 -22.21 5.27
C LEU A 12 -16.29 -21.01 5.53
N ILE A 13 -16.26 -20.48 6.76
CA ILE A 13 -15.36 -19.38 7.14
C ILE A 13 -13.90 -19.81 7.03
N ILE A 14 -13.56 -21.01 7.52
CA ILE A 14 -12.19 -21.53 7.46
C ILE A 14 -11.75 -21.73 6.01
N GLU A 15 -12.64 -22.24 5.15
CA GLU A 15 -12.38 -22.41 3.72
C GLU A 15 -12.21 -21.07 2.98
N THR A 16 -13.04 -20.08 3.31
CA THR A 16 -13.06 -18.78 2.61
C THR A 16 -11.92 -17.86 3.08
N TYR A 17 -11.58 -17.91 4.37
CA TYR A 17 -10.59 -17.04 5.01
C TYR A 17 -9.49 -17.84 5.72
N PRO A 18 -8.73 -18.69 5.01
CA PRO A 18 -7.73 -19.57 5.62
C PRO A 18 -6.55 -18.82 6.26
N HIS A 19 -6.38 -17.54 5.91
CA HIS A 19 -5.32 -16.67 6.40
C HIS A 19 -5.71 -15.91 7.68
N TYR A 20 -6.95 -16.03 8.15
CA TYR A 20 -7.38 -15.39 9.38
C TYR A 20 -6.92 -16.17 10.61
N THR A 21 -6.39 -15.44 11.57
CA THR A 21 -5.98 -15.97 12.87
C THR A 21 -7.09 -15.81 13.90
N GLN A 22 -6.92 -16.46 15.05
CA GLN A 22 -7.86 -16.29 16.17
C GLN A 22 -7.98 -14.83 16.63
N ASP A 23 -6.90 -14.05 16.54
CA ASP A 23 -6.90 -12.64 16.94
C ASP A 23 -7.66 -11.76 15.94
N ASP A 24 -7.64 -12.09 14.65
CA ASP A 24 -8.47 -11.44 13.63
C ASP A 24 -9.96 -11.60 13.97
N PHE A 25 -10.38 -12.81 14.36
CA PHE A 25 -11.76 -13.05 14.76
C PHE A 25 -12.14 -12.28 16.03
N LYS A 26 -11.25 -12.14 17.02
CA LYS A 26 -11.50 -11.30 18.20
C LYS A 26 -11.74 -9.84 17.78
N LEU A 27 -10.92 -9.31 16.89
CA LEU A 27 -11.06 -7.95 16.39
C LEU A 27 -12.36 -7.79 15.60
N PHE A 28 -12.61 -8.68 14.65
CA PHE A 28 -13.85 -8.77 13.88
C PHE A 28 -15.09 -8.72 14.77
N PHE A 29 -15.19 -9.58 15.79
CA PHE A 29 -16.35 -9.60 16.68
C PHE A 29 -16.49 -8.32 17.51
N ASN A 30 -15.38 -7.72 17.94
CA ASN A 30 -15.41 -6.42 18.63
C ASN A 30 -15.92 -5.30 17.70
N MET A 31 -15.52 -5.32 16.44
CA MET A 31 -15.95 -4.36 15.43
C MET A 31 -17.43 -4.56 15.05
N ALA A 32 -17.85 -5.81 14.88
CA ALA A 32 -19.23 -6.19 14.62
C ALA A 32 -20.17 -5.77 15.76
N LYS A 33 -19.77 -5.99 17.02
CA LYS A 33 -20.51 -5.54 18.21
C LYS A 33 -20.67 -4.01 18.28
N LYS A 34 -19.71 -3.26 17.74
CA LYS A 34 -19.80 -1.79 17.60
C LYS A 34 -20.72 -1.36 16.45
N GLY A 35 -21.30 -2.29 15.71
CA GLY A 35 -22.21 -2.02 14.60
C GLY A 35 -21.52 -1.58 13.31
N MET A 36 -20.20 -1.75 13.18
CA MET A 36 -19.44 -1.22 12.04
C MET A 36 -19.79 -1.88 10.70
N PHE A 37 -20.37 -3.08 10.72
CA PHE A 37 -20.71 -3.84 9.50
C PHE A 37 -22.22 -3.90 9.22
N GLY A 38 -23.04 -3.28 10.06
CA GLY A 38 -24.51 -3.24 9.92
C GLY A 38 -25.24 -3.44 11.24
N GLN A 39 -26.57 -3.27 11.22
CA GLN A 39 -27.41 -3.48 12.39
C GLN A 39 -27.78 -4.97 12.56
N ILE A 40 -27.82 -5.41 13.82
CA ILE A 40 -28.32 -6.73 14.21
C ILE A 40 -29.82 -6.59 14.44
N PHE A 41 -30.63 -6.71 13.39
CA PHE A 41 -32.10 -6.66 13.51
C PHE A 41 -32.67 -7.97 14.09
N GLY A 42 -32.10 -8.47 15.19
CA GLY A 42 -32.50 -9.73 15.81
C GLY A 42 -32.20 -10.99 14.98
N ARG A 43 -31.43 -10.86 13.90
CA ARG A 43 -31.01 -11.97 13.03
C ARG A 43 -29.49 -12.08 13.04
N MET A 44 -28.99 -13.21 13.51
CA MET A 44 -27.58 -13.60 13.44
C MET A 44 -27.54 -15.02 12.89
N ASP A 45 -27.43 -15.12 11.57
CA ASP A 45 -27.28 -16.36 10.81
C ASP A 45 -25.94 -16.35 10.06
N GLY A 46 -25.61 -17.48 9.42
CA GLY A 46 -24.34 -17.63 8.71
C GLY A 46 -24.18 -16.62 7.58
N GLU A 47 -25.26 -16.28 6.88
CA GLU A 47 -25.24 -15.31 5.78
C GLU A 47 -24.85 -13.90 6.27
N VAL A 48 -25.44 -13.44 7.38
CA VAL A 48 -25.09 -12.16 8.00
C VAL A 48 -23.61 -12.14 8.43
N ILE A 49 -23.13 -13.22 9.05
CA ILE A 49 -21.73 -13.33 9.49
C ILE A 49 -20.79 -13.28 8.29
N MET A 50 -21.08 -14.03 7.22
CA MET A 50 -20.26 -14.02 6.01
C MET A 50 -20.22 -12.65 5.34
N ASN A 51 -21.36 -11.96 5.23
CA ASN A 51 -21.41 -10.60 4.68
C ASN A 51 -20.58 -9.61 5.52
N TRP A 52 -20.59 -9.74 6.84
CA TRP A 52 -19.75 -8.92 7.70
C TRP A 52 -18.27 -9.24 7.57
N LEU A 53 -17.91 -10.52 7.41
CA LEU A 53 -16.52 -10.91 7.16
C LEU A 53 -16.01 -10.33 5.84
N THR A 54 -16.81 -10.32 4.78
CA THR A 54 -16.47 -9.63 3.52
C THR A 54 -16.19 -8.14 3.74
N LYS A 55 -17.01 -7.45 4.55
CA LYS A 55 -16.80 -6.04 4.86
C LYS A 55 -15.57 -5.82 5.73
N TYR A 56 -15.30 -6.71 6.67
CA TYR A 56 -14.11 -6.67 7.50
C TYR A 56 -12.83 -6.85 6.68
N ASP A 57 -12.85 -7.76 5.70
CA ASP A 57 -11.74 -8.01 4.79
C ASP A 57 -11.39 -6.76 3.97
N ILE A 58 -12.39 -6.16 3.33
CA ILE A 58 -12.25 -4.89 2.60
C ILE A 58 -11.73 -3.77 3.52
N HIS A 59 -12.24 -3.71 4.75
CA HIS A 59 -11.79 -2.71 5.72
C HIS A 59 -10.31 -2.90 6.06
N ARG A 60 -9.87 -4.14 6.31
CA ARG A 60 -8.48 -4.49 6.60
C ARG A 60 -7.56 -4.12 5.44
N ASP A 61 -7.95 -4.43 4.21
CA ASP A 61 -7.20 -4.09 3.00
C ASP A 61 -7.09 -2.57 2.82
N THR A 62 -8.17 -1.84 3.10
CA THR A 62 -8.17 -0.38 3.00
C THR A 62 -7.23 0.24 4.04
N VAL A 63 -7.25 -0.26 5.28
CA VAL A 63 -6.36 0.21 6.35
C VAL A 63 -4.91 -0.09 6.02
N GLY A 64 -4.59 -1.33 5.61
CA GLY A 64 -3.24 -1.71 5.23
C GLY A 64 -2.70 -0.93 4.03
N SER A 65 -3.56 -0.65 3.04
CA SER A 65 -3.21 0.19 1.89
C SER A 65 -2.93 1.63 2.31
N ALA A 66 -3.77 2.20 3.19
CA ALA A 66 -3.59 3.55 3.70
C ALA A 66 -2.30 3.70 4.53
N GLU A 67 -1.94 2.68 5.32
CA GLU A 67 -0.69 2.65 6.07
C GLU A 67 0.52 2.56 5.13
N SER A 68 0.47 1.70 4.11
CA SER A 68 1.52 1.56 3.11
C SER A 68 1.77 2.86 2.34
N ILE A 69 0.71 3.57 1.93
CA ILE A 69 0.80 4.88 1.28
C ILE A 69 1.45 5.91 2.21
N LYS A 70 1.02 5.96 3.47
CA LYS A 70 1.60 6.87 4.48
C LYS A 70 3.08 6.59 4.70
N GLU A 71 3.49 5.33 4.72
CA GLU A 71 4.90 4.97 4.83
C GLU A 71 5.70 5.39 3.58
N ALA A 72 5.20 5.08 2.38
CA ALA A 72 5.84 5.50 1.13
C ALA A 72 5.99 7.04 1.06
N ASP A 73 4.97 7.79 1.49
CA ASP A 73 5.00 9.25 1.53
C ASP A 73 6.04 9.80 2.53
N LYS A 74 6.38 9.08 3.61
CA LYS A 74 7.49 9.47 4.51
C LYS A 74 8.86 9.37 3.82
N PHE A 75 9.03 8.48 2.85
CA PHE A 75 10.30 8.30 2.14
C PHE A 75 10.45 9.21 0.91
N LYS A 76 9.34 9.70 0.32
CA LYS A 76 9.37 10.70 -0.77
C LYS A 76 10.17 11.98 -0.47
N PRO A 77 10.11 12.60 0.72
CA PRO A 77 10.89 13.82 1.00
C PRO A 77 12.40 13.58 1.19
N LEU A 78 12.86 12.32 1.35
CA LEU A 78 14.29 12.00 1.41
C LEU A 78 14.94 11.92 0.02
N SER A 79 14.14 11.78 -1.04
CA SER A 79 14.57 12.04 -2.41
C SER A 79 14.16 13.45 -2.82
N GLN A 80 14.63 14.47 -2.10
CA GLN A 80 14.95 15.70 -2.83
C GLN A 80 15.93 15.23 -3.89
N ALA A 81 15.53 15.29 -5.16
CA ALA A 81 16.42 15.00 -6.26
C ALA A 81 17.69 15.79 -5.95
N GLN A 82 18.78 15.09 -5.60
CA GLN A 82 20.08 15.71 -5.66
C GLN A 82 20.08 16.33 -7.04
N VAL A 83 20.14 17.66 -7.10
CA VAL A 83 20.27 18.38 -8.36
C VAL A 83 21.63 17.94 -8.85
N ASN A 84 21.66 16.78 -9.50
CA ASN A 84 22.86 16.23 -10.07
C ASN A 84 23.20 17.22 -11.15
N SER A 85 24.25 18.00 -10.89
CA SER A 85 24.93 18.85 -11.87
C SER A 85 25.65 17.98 -12.91
N GLY A 86 25.01 16.91 -13.37
CA GLY A 86 25.46 16.06 -14.44
C GLY A 86 24.90 16.62 -15.74
N ILE A 87 25.79 16.93 -16.67
CA ILE A 87 25.42 17.24 -18.04
C ILE A 87 25.10 15.94 -18.78
N TYR A 88 24.14 15.99 -19.72
CA TYR A 88 23.84 14.83 -20.55
C TYR A 88 24.97 14.58 -21.57
N TYR A 89 25.17 13.34 -22.02
CA TYR A 89 26.31 12.99 -22.89
C TYR A 89 26.34 13.80 -24.21
N SER A 90 25.19 14.11 -24.80
CA SER A 90 25.15 14.96 -25.99
C SER A 90 25.57 16.41 -25.71
N GLU A 91 25.31 16.90 -24.49
CA GLU A 91 25.74 18.23 -24.05
C GLU A 91 27.26 18.25 -23.83
N TYR A 92 27.83 17.19 -23.26
CA TYR A 92 29.28 16.99 -23.18
C TYR A 92 29.95 17.01 -24.57
N LEU A 93 29.38 16.33 -25.57
CA LEU A 93 29.91 16.31 -26.93
C LEU A 93 29.95 17.71 -27.56
N GLU A 94 28.94 18.52 -27.31
CA GLU A 94 28.88 19.89 -27.82
C GLU A 94 29.89 20.80 -27.11
N ILE A 95 30.03 20.68 -25.79
CA ILE A 95 31.07 21.40 -25.04
C ILE A 95 32.46 20.99 -25.54
N LYS A 96 32.70 19.70 -25.80
CA LYS A 96 33.96 19.19 -26.36
C LYS A 96 34.25 19.76 -27.74
N ARG A 97 33.25 19.76 -28.63
CA ARG A 97 33.37 20.34 -29.98
C ARG A 97 33.70 21.82 -29.93
N ARG A 98 33.07 22.58 -29.03
CA ARG A 98 33.34 24.01 -28.82
C ARG A 98 34.73 24.26 -28.25
N ALA A 99 35.19 23.43 -27.31
CA ALA A 99 36.52 23.49 -26.75
C ALA A 99 37.60 23.23 -27.82
N ASP A 100 37.39 22.23 -28.68
CA ASP A 100 38.29 21.91 -29.81
C ASP A 100 38.33 23.06 -30.85
N ALA A 101 37.20 23.76 -31.05
CA ALA A 101 37.10 24.96 -31.87
C ALA A 101 37.75 26.22 -31.25
N GLY A 102 38.31 26.12 -30.04
CA GLY A 102 39.06 27.20 -29.39
C GLY A 102 38.26 28.07 -28.42
N ASP A 103 37.02 27.71 -28.09
CA ASP A 103 36.21 28.41 -27.08
C ASP A 103 36.83 28.22 -25.68
N LYS A 104 37.23 29.34 -25.06
CA LYS A 104 37.92 29.35 -23.76
C LYS A 104 36.98 28.98 -22.60
N GLU A 105 35.68 29.29 -22.72
CA GLU A 105 34.68 28.96 -21.71
C GLU A 105 34.42 27.46 -21.68
N ALA A 106 34.26 26.85 -22.86
CA ALA A 106 34.07 25.41 -22.98
C ALA A 106 35.28 24.61 -22.48
N LYS A 107 36.51 25.09 -22.73
CA LYS A 107 37.73 24.48 -22.17
C LYS A 107 37.73 24.51 -20.64
N LYS A 108 37.34 25.62 -20.03
CA LYS A 108 37.26 25.77 -18.57
C LYS A 108 36.21 24.85 -17.94
N MET A 109 35.08 24.62 -18.62
CA MET A 109 34.02 23.70 -18.18
C MET A 109 34.41 22.22 -18.25
N LEU A 110 35.42 21.86 -19.07
CA LEU A 110 35.94 20.49 -19.18
C LEU A 110 37.14 20.22 -18.28
N MET A 111 37.67 21.25 -17.61
CA MET A 111 38.74 21.06 -16.63
C MET A 111 38.13 20.51 -15.34
N PRO A 112 38.75 19.51 -14.71
CA PRO A 112 38.35 19.07 -13.39
C PRO A 112 38.48 20.22 -12.37
N PRO A 113 37.64 20.25 -11.31
CA PRO A 113 37.70 21.28 -10.27
C PRO A 113 39.02 21.27 -9.49
#